data_AF-A0A3D0EWA6-F1
#
_entry.id   AF-A0A3D0EWA6-F1
#
_cell.length_a   1.000
_cell.length_b   1.000
_cell.length_c   1.000
_cell.angle_alpha   90.00
_cell.angle_beta   90.00
_cell.angle_gamma   90.00
#
_symmetry.space_group_name_H-M   'P 1'
#
loop_
_entity.id
_entity.type
_entity.pdbx_description
1 polymer ?
#
loop_
_entity_poly.entity_id
_entity_poly.type
_entity_poly.pdbx_seq_one_letter_code
_entity_poly.pdbx_strand_id
1 'polypeptide(L)'
;MKNLFTALLSLVALSLSAQTALFNGENLEGWTINGTEKWYVEDGLLVCESGPDKAYGYLSTNAYYDNFVLELEFLQEADGNSGVFFRSTVDGTVVSGWQVEVAPPDHDTGGI
;
A
#
# COMPACT_ATOMS: atom_id res chain seq x y z
N MET A 1 -47.93 24.99 -30.68
CA MET A 1 -47.07 23.79 -30.78
C MET A 1 -45.65 24.27 -30.59
N LYS A 2 -45.05 24.00 -29.43
CA LYS A 2 -43.87 23.11 -29.24
C LYS A 2 -42.72 23.49 -30.20
N ASN A 3 -41.56 23.96 -29.75
CA ASN A 3 -40.59 23.17 -28.98
C ASN A 3 -39.59 24.10 -28.27
N LEU A 4 -39.54 24.03 -26.94
CA LEU A 4 -38.44 24.57 -26.14
C LEU A 4 -37.31 23.54 -26.19
N PHE A 5 -36.20 23.86 -26.87
CA PHE A 5 -35.01 23.01 -26.91
C PHE A 5 -34.27 23.16 -25.58
N THR A 6 -34.53 22.26 -24.64
CA THR A 6 -33.72 22.14 -23.42
C THR A 6 -32.44 21.40 -23.79
N ALA A 7 -31.34 22.13 -23.92
CA ALA A 7 -30.01 21.54 -23.98
C ALA A 7 -29.69 20.99 -22.58
N LEU A 8 -29.79 19.66 -22.42
CA LEU A 8 -29.34 18.97 -21.22
C LEU A 8 -27.80 18.94 -21.28
N LEU A 9 -27.16 19.93 -20.65
CA LEU A 9 -25.72 19.92 -20.45
C LEU A 9 -25.41 18.87 -19.39
N SER A 10 -25.16 17.64 -19.82
CA SER A 10 -24.64 16.58 -18.95
C SER A 10 -23.25 17.00 -18.48
N LEU A 11 -23.19 17.54 -17.26
CA LEU A 11 -21.96 17.76 -16.52
C LEU A 11 -21.36 16.38 -16.23
N VAL A 12 -20.50 15.89 -17.11
CA VAL A 12 -19.59 14.80 -16.76
C VAL A 12 -18.60 15.43 -15.79
N ALA A 13 -18.86 15.29 -14.49
CA ALA A 13 -17.89 15.61 -13.47
C ALA A 13 -16.71 14.67 -13.69
N LEU A 14 -15.64 15.15 -14.32
CA LEU A 14 -14.34 14.52 -14.20
C LEU A 14 -13.99 14.62 -12.71
N SER A 15 -14.18 13.52 -12.00
CA SER A 15 -13.63 13.35 -10.66
C SER A 15 -12.11 13.35 -10.81
N LEU A 16 -11.48 14.51 -10.61
CA LEU A 16 -10.07 14.56 -10.25
C LEU A 16 -9.95 13.78 -8.95
N SER A 17 -9.48 12.52 -9.03
CA SER A 17 -9.10 11.76 -7.85
C SER A 17 -7.87 12.45 -7.27
N ALA A 18 -8.04 13.22 -6.20
CA ALA A 18 -6.91 13.63 -5.39
C ALA A 18 -6.39 12.37 -4.70
N GLN A 19 -5.31 11.78 -5.22
CA GLN A 19 -4.59 10.71 -4.52
C GLN A 19 -4.08 11.27 -3.19
N THR A 20 -4.34 10.54 -2.12
CA THR A 20 -3.77 10.85 -0.80
C THR A 20 -2.49 10.06 -0.66
N ALA A 21 -1.38 10.74 -0.38
CA ALA A 21 -0.12 10.09 -0.10
C ALA A 21 -0.22 9.33 1.24
N LEU A 22 0.08 8.02 1.22
CA LEU A 22 0.15 7.21 2.44
C LEU A 22 1.49 7.37 3.16
N PHE A 23 2.56 7.64 2.40
CA PHE A 23 3.89 7.88 2.91
C PHE A 23 4.28 9.34 2.67
N ASN A 24 4.83 10.00 3.69
CA ASN A 24 5.17 11.42 3.64
C ASN A 24 6.59 11.70 3.12
N GLY A 25 7.41 10.67 2.88
CA GLY A 25 8.79 10.84 2.42
C GLY A 25 9.80 11.18 3.52
N GLU A 26 9.37 11.32 4.77
CA GLU A 26 10.22 11.86 5.85
C GLU A 26 10.30 10.93 7.06
N ASN A 27 9.19 10.26 7.41
CA ASN A 27 9.12 9.41 8.59
C ASN A 27 7.94 8.42 8.50
N LEU A 28 7.72 7.65 9.57
CA LEU A 28 6.67 6.63 9.65
C LEU A 28 5.37 7.15 10.32
N GLU A 29 5.13 8.46 10.34
CA GLU A 29 3.86 8.99 10.84
C GLU A 29 2.69 8.41 10.03
N GLY A 30 1.66 7.94 10.75
CA GLY A 30 0.53 7.25 10.13
C GLY A 30 0.74 5.74 9.95
N TRP A 31 1.88 5.19 10.38
CA TRP A 31 2.19 3.77 10.31
C TRP A 31 2.47 3.16 11.69
N THR A 32 2.28 1.84 11.79
CA THR A 32 2.61 1.02 12.95
C THR A 32 3.55 -0.11 12.51
N ILE A 33 4.66 -0.28 13.22
CA ILE A 33 5.58 -1.40 13.06
C ILE A 33 5.07 -2.56 13.90
N ASN A 34 5.01 -3.74 13.29
CA ASN A 34 4.64 -4.98 13.94
C ASN A 34 5.78 -6.00 13.80
N GLY A 35 6.18 -6.64 14.89
CA GLY A 35 7.32 -7.55 14.89
C GLY A 35 8.66 -6.85 15.03
N THR A 36 9.73 -7.51 14.58
CA THR A 36 11.13 -7.09 14.79
C THR A 36 11.90 -6.81 13.51
N GLU A 37 11.27 -6.96 12.35
CA GLU A 37 11.80 -6.45 11.08
C GLU A 37 11.99 -4.92 11.16
N LYS A 38 13.03 -4.42 10.50
CA LYS A 38 13.34 -3.00 10.53
C LYS A 38 12.57 -2.29 9.43
N TRP A 39 11.97 -1.17 9.82
CA TRP A 39 11.30 -0.23 8.93
C TRP A 39 11.81 1.16 9.26
N TYR A 40 12.26 1.90 8.26
CA TYR A 40 12.79 3.24 8.43
C TYR A 40 12.69 4.04 7.13
N VAL A 41 13.04 5.33 7.23
CA VAL A 41 13.12 6.21 6.08
C VAL A 41 14.57 6.57 5.81
N GLU A 42 15.01 6.39 4.57
CA GLU A 42 16.35 6.74 4.11
C GLU A 42 16.23 7.33 2.70
N ASP A 43 16.86 8.48 2.47
CA ASP A 43 16.84 9.20 1.18
C ASP A 43 15.44 9.41 0.57
N GLY A 44 14.44 9.59 1.42
CA GLY A 44 13.04 9.80 1.01
C GLY A 44 12.29 8.52 0.63
N LEU A 45 12.89 7.35 0.87
CA LEU A 45 12.32 6.04 0.59
C LEU A 45 11.90 5.35 1.88
N LEU A 46 10.80 4.58 1.81
CA LEU A 46 10.40 3.66 2.87
C LEU A 46 11.19 2.36 2.70
N VAL A 47 12.09 2.08 3.63
CA VAL A 47 13.03 0.94 3.55
C VAL A 47 12.66 -0.13 4.56
N CYS A 48 12.73 -1.39 4.13
CA CYS A 48 12.59 -2.56 4.99
C CYS A 48 13.81 -3.47 4.87
N GLU A 49 14.25 -4.03 5.99
CA GLU A 49 15.31 -5.05 6.03
C GLU A 49 15.11 -6.01 7.19
N SER A 50 15.64 -7.22 7.08
CA SER A 50 15.55 -8.22 8.15
C SER A 50 16.10 -7.69 9.48
N GLY A 51 15.35 -7.94 10.55
CA GLY A 51 15.83 -7.76 11.91
C GLY A 51 17.01 -8.69 12.25
N PRO A 52 17.74 -8.42 13.35
CA PRO A 52 18.88 -9.24 13.77
C PRO A 52 18.49 -10.70 14.11
N ASP A 53 17.24 -10.93 14.52
CA ASP A 53 16.66 -12.25 14.79
C ASP A 53 16.08 -12.93 13.52
N LYS A 54 16.02 -12.20 12.40
CA LYS A 54 15.43 -12.65 11.12
C LYS A 54 13.99 -13.14 11.26
N ALA A 55 13.25 -12.62 12.23
CA ALA A 55 11.83 -12.91 12.39
C ALA A 55 11.00 -12.02 11.44
N TYR A 56 9.74 -12.42 11.22
CA TYR A 56 8.80 -11.62 10.44
C TYR A 56 8.53 -10.27 11.09
N GLY A 57 8.25 -9.28 10.25
CA GLY A 57 7.65 -8.03 10.65
C GLY A 57 6.85 -7.42 9.50
N TYR A 58 6.03 -6.44 9.86
CA TYR A 58 5.12 -5.78 8.92
C TYR A 58 4.95 -4.33 9.31
N LEU A 59 4.80 -3.48 8.30
CA LEU A 59 4.36 -2.10 8.47
C LEU A 59 2.90 -1.97 8.04
N SER A 60 2.04 -1.46 8.92
CA SER A 60 0.61 -1.27 8.64
C SER A 60 0.22 0.20 8.74
N THR A 61 -0.68 0.66 7.87
CA THR A 61 -1.31 1.97 8.04
C THR A 61 -2.12 2.00 9.34
N ASN A 62 -2.10 3.12 10.05
CA ASN A 62 -2.93 3.32 11.25
C ASN A 62 -4.42 3.45 10.88
N ALA A 63 -4.70 3.93 9.67
CA ALA A 63 -6.05 4.04 9.13
C ALA A 63 -6.46 2.79 8.34
N TYR A 64 -7.77 2.56 8.29
CA TYR A 64 -8.39 1.54 7.44
C TYR A 64 -9.03 2.18 6.21
N TYR A 65 -8.96 1.48 5.08
CA TYR A 65 -9.46 1.95 3.79
C TYR A 65 -10.38 0.91 3.16
N ASP A 66 -11.53 1.36 2.66
CA ASP A 66 -12.51 0.50 2.01
C ASP A 66 -12.30 0.42 0.50
N ASN A 67 -12.76 1.43 -0.25
CA ASN A 67 -12.64 1.48 -1.70
C ASN A 67 -11.52 2.44 -2.07
N PHE A 68 -10.51 1.92 -2.75
CA PHE A 68 -9.33 2.68 -3.12
C PHE A 68 -8.74 2.16 -4.43
N VAL A 69 -7.92 3.02 -5.05
CA VAL A 69 -6.92 2.64 -6.04
C VAL A 69 -5.58 2.89 -5.36
N LEU A 70 -4.81 1.84 -5.15
CA LEU A 70 -3.48 1.92 -4.56
C LEU A 70 -2.44 1.91 -5.68
N GLU A 71 -1.55 2.89 -5.65
CA GLU A 71 -0.41 3.00 -6.53
C GLU A 71 0.84 3.15 -5.67
N LEU A 72 1.86 2.35 -5.97
CA LEU A 72 3.15 2.38 -5.32
C LEU A 72 4.21 1.83 -6.28
N GLU A 73 5.45 2.23 -6.03
CA GLU A 73 6.63 1.66 -6.67
C GLU A 73 7.42 0.88 -5.63
N PHE A 74 8.04 -0.22 -6.05
CA PHE A 74 8.91 -1.01 -5.19
C PHE A 74 10.23 -1.27 -5.90
N LEU A 75 11.31 -1.37 -5.12
CA LEU A 75 12.61 -1.80 -5.58
C LEU A 75 13.08 -2.95 -4.69
N GLN A 76 13.38 -4.09 -5.30
CA GLN A 76 14.00 -5.21 -4.62
C GLN A 76 15.52 -5.15 -4.84
N GLU A 77 16.29 -4.81 -3.80
CA GLU A 77 17.75 -4.66 -3.92
C GLU A 77 18.52 -5.99 -3.84
N ALA A 78 17.93 -7.01 -3.21
CA ALA A 78 18.57 -8.30 -2.96
C ALA A 78 17.57 -9.47 -3.12
N ASP A 79 17.63 -10.48 -2.26
CA ASP A 79 16.82 -11.70 -2.31
C ASP A 79 15.62 -11.69 -1.36
N GLY A 80 15.24 -10.52 -0.83
CA GLY A 80 14.12 -10.40 0.11
C GLY A 80 12.77 -10.77 -0.51
N ASN A 81 11.99 -11.60 0.19
CA ASN A 81 10.58 -11.82 -0.11
C ASN A 81 9.73 -10.84 0.73
N SER A 82 8.84 -10.12 0.08
CA SER A 82 7.96 -9.11 0.68
C SER A 82 6.58 -9.15 0.00
N GLY A 83 5.74 -8.18 0.30
CA GLY A 83 4.46 -8.02 -0.38
C GLY A 83 3.62 -6.90 0.20
N VAL A 84 2.59 -6.54 -0.57
CA VAL A 84 1.63 -5.52 -0.19
C VAL A 84 0.34 -6.20 0.21
N PHE A 85 0.04 -6.16 1.50
CA PHE A 85 -1.24 -6.62 2.03
C PHE A 85 -2.30 -5.52 1.90
N PHE A 86 -3.51 -5.91 1.52
CA PHE A 86 -4.62 -4.98 1.38
C PHE A 86 -5.95 -5.63 1.78
N ARG A 87 -6.90 -4.79 2.21
CA ARG A 87 -8.13 -5.26 2.89
C ARG A 87 -7.80 -6.26 4.00
N SER A 88 -6.77 -5.93 4.78
CA SER A 88 -6.12 -6.82 5.73
C SER A 88 -6.16 -6.30 7.15
N THR A 89 -5.94 -7.22 8.10
CA THR A 89 -5.71 -6.93 9.50
C THR A 89 -4.43 -7.60 9.96
N VAL A 90 -3.73 -6.99 10.92
CA VAL A 90 -2.50 -7.52 11.52
C VAL A 90 -2.68 -7.68 13.03
N ASP A 91 -2.30 -8.83 13.57
CA ASP A 91 -2.18 -9.10 15.02
C ASP A 91 -0.78 -9.64 15.30
N GLY A 92 0.09 -8.79 15.85
CA GLY A 92 1.52 -9.07 15.93
C GLY A 92 2.09 -9.33 14.53
N THR A 93 2.53 -10.55 14.26
CA THR A 93 3.07 -10.95 12.94
C THR A 93 2.13 -11.89 12.18
N VAL A 94 0.86 -11.95 12.56
CA VAL A 94 -0.16 -12.73 11.86
C VAL A 94 -1.01 -11.76 11.02
N VAL A 95 -1.00 -11.95 9.70
CA VAL A 95 -1.78 -11.13 8.76
C VAL A 95 -2.92 -11.95 8.19
N SER A 96 -4.10 -11.34 8.12
CA SER A 96 -5.27 -11.87 7.39
C SER A 96 -5.66 -10.89 6.31
N GLY A 97 -5.77 -11.34 5.05
CA GLY A 97 -6.15 -10.49 3.93
C GLY A 97 -5.59 -10.98 2.61
N TRP A 98 -5.64 -10.12 1.58
CA TRP A 98 -5.04 -10.39 0.28
C TRP A 98 -3.65 -9.79 0.20
N GLN A 99 -2.77 -10.41 -0.57
CA GLN A 99 -1.40 -9.97 -0.78
C GLN A 99 -1.10 -9.94 -2.28
N VAL A 100 -0.48 -8.86 -2.73
CA VAL A 100 0.32 -8.86 -3.97
C VAL A 100 1.76 -9.14 -3.54
N GLU A 101 2.30 -10.28 -3.99
CA GLU A 101 3.65 -10.72 -3.62
C GLU A 101 4.72 -9.88 -4.33
N VAL A 102 5.82 -9.60 -3.62
CA VAL A 102 7.06 -9.08 -4.19
C VAL A 102 8.16 -10.07 -3.83
N ALA A 103 8.51 -10.94 -4.76
CA ALA A 103 9.50 -12.00 -4.54
C ALA A 103 10.51 -12.06 -5.70
N PRO A 104 11.72 -12.58 -5.46
CA PRO A 104 12.63 -12.91 -6.54
C PRO A 104 11.99 -13.92 -7.51
N PRO A 105 12.42 -13.96 -8.78
CA PRO A 105 11.95 -14.97 -9.74
C PRO A 105 12.06 -16.39 -9.16
N ASP A 106 11.01 -17.19 -9.33
CA ASP A 106 10.90 -18.59 -8.85
C ASP A 106 10.93 -18.78 -7.32
N HIS A 107 10.73 -17.72 -6.53
CA HIS A 107 10.70 -17.74 -5.06
C HIS A 107 9.38 -17.24 -4.47
N ASP A 108 8.32 -17.20 -5.29
CA ASP A 108 6.97 -16.86 -4.84
C ASP A 108 6.42 -17.91 -3.87
N THR A 109 5.74 -17.44 -2.83
CA THR A 109 5.15 -18.32 -1.80
C THR A 109 3.62 -18.30 -1.77
N GLY A 110 3.02 -17.51 -2.65
CA GLY A 110 1.58 -17.26 -2.76
C GLY A 110 1.30 -15.86 -3.29
N GLY A 111 0.06 -15.40 -3.13
CA GLY A 111 -0.39 -14.07 -3.59
C GLY A 111 -1.25 -14.11 -4.86
N ILE A 112 -1.83 -12.97 -5.21
CA ILE A 112 -2.51 -12.74 -6.51
C ILE A 112 -1.47 -12.44 -7.58
#